data_AF-A0A9W6VY20-F1
#
_entry.id   AF-A0A9W6VY20-F1
#
_cell.length_a   1.000
_cell.length_b   1.000
_cell.length_c   1.000
_cell.angle_alpha   90.00
_cell.angle_beta   90.00
_cell.angle_gamma   90.00
#
_symmetry.space_group_name_H-M   'P 1'
#
loop_
_entity.id
_entity.type
_entity.pdbx_description
1 polymer ?
#
loop_
_entity_poly.entity_id
_entity_poly.type
_entity_poly.pdbx_seq_one_letter_code
_entity_poly.pdbx_strand_id
1 'polypeptide(L)'
;MRGLSDAQRADLTAAVERMAWTVARETLELEPDAGPGSDLPDADLRQLWLAALTALLAIRDGAEQLAASAALSAAQRGADYPAIGAAAGMTRQGARRKWPGLAGLADGRQRKLMWWNTRGHQFAECARAVLTAAEGQPGLPWLANLRTRLAEIEEASPAQRLDALDLMLVDAHAVALNASTPAAPTAALSIGLLAALTADAYAATNSHSALINRDAKACGTHDCSSEPIVELLHPGIDHQTVPACRHHAVEALRQPANRIVTAYRPDAALSVFAEAHGDQSEQT
;
A
#
# COMPACT_ATOMS: atom_id res chain seq x y z
N MET A 1 26.22 -13.75 -2.56
CA MET A 1 25.46 -13.27 -3.73
C MET A 1 25.22 -14.45 -4.65
N ARG A 2 23.97 -14.90 -4.87
CA ARG A 2 23.69 -15.73 -6.05
C ARG A 2 23.48 -14.76 -7.23
N GLY A 3 24.59 -14.22 -7.73
CA GLY A 3 24.59 -13.46 -8.97
C GLY A 3 24.36 -14.38 -10.17
N LEU A 4 24.11 -13.80 -11.34
CA LEU A 4 24.15 -14.56 -12.59
C LEU A 4 25.47 -15.32 -12.69
N SER A 5 25.41 -16.60 -13.02
CA SER A 5 26.60 -17.39 -13.32
C SER A 5 27.32 -16.78 -14.53
N ASP A 6 28.60 -17.12 -14.71
CA ASP A 6 29.36 -16.62 -15.87
C ASP A 6 28.76 -17.11 -17.19
N ALA A 7 28.19 -18.32 -17.21
CA ALA A 7 27.41 -18.82 -18.34
C ALA A 7 26.17 -17.96 -18.62
N GLN A 8 25.37 -17.64 -17.59
CA GLN A 8 24.20 -16.77 -17.76
C GLN A 8 24.57 -15.36 -18.24
N ARG A 9 25.73 -14.84 -17.80
CA ARG A 9 26.24 -13.56 -18.29
C ARG A 9 26.65 -13.64 -19.77
N ALA A 10 27.34 -14.70 -20.17
CA ALA A 10 27.71 -14.93 -21.57
C ALA A 10 26.47 -15.07 -22.47
N ASP A 11 25.47 -15.82 -22.04
CA ASP A 11 24.21 -16.00 -22.78
C ASP A 11 23.47 -14.66 -22.96
N LEU A 12 23.41 -13.83 -21.91
CA LEU A 12 22.79 -12.50 -21.98
C LEU A 12 23.56 -11.56 -22.92
N THR A 13 24.89 -11.54 -22.84
CA THR A 13 25.73 -10.76 -23.76
C THR A 13 25.49 -11.16 -25.21
N ALA A 14 25.47 -12.46 -25.50
CA ALA A 14 25.19 -12.97 -26.85
C ALA A 14 23.77 -12.62 -27.32
N ALA A 15 22.78 -12.60 -26.42
CA ALA A 15 21.42 -12.17 -26.75
C ALA A 15 21.33 -10.68 -27.09
N VAL A 16 21.99 -9.81 -26.31
CA VAL A 16 22.07 -8.37 -26.59
C VAL A 16 22.80 -8.10 -27.90
N GLU A 17 23.89 -8.80 -28.15
CA GLU A 17 24.63 -8.70 -29.41
C GLU A 17 23.75 -9.08 -30.61
N ARG A 18 23.07 -10.23 -30.56
CA ARG A 18 22.13 -10.63 -31.63
C ARG A 18 21.04 -9.59 -31.85
N MET A 19 20.47 -9.03 -30.78
CA MET A 19 19.44 -7.98 -30.85
C MET A 19 19.97 -6.72 -31.52
N ALA A 20 21.15 -6.23 -31.13
CA ALA A 20 21.77 -5.06 -31.71
C ALA A 20 22.03 -5.24 -33.21
N TRP A 21 22.52 -6.42 -33.61
CA TRP A 21 22.75 -6.72 -35.02
C TRP A 21 21.46 -6.81 -35.82
N THR A 22 20.40 -7.39 -35.27
CA THR A 22 19.07 -7.41 -35.92
C THR A 22 18.57 -5.99 -36.18
N VAL A 23 18.59 -5.13 -35.16
CA VAL A 23 18.15 -3.73 -35.31
C VAL A 23 19.02 -2.96 -36.30
N ALA A 24 20.34 -3.18 -36.29
CA ALA A 24 21.25 -2.52 -37.22
C ALA A 24 20.97 -2.89 -38.68
N ARG A 25 20.70 -4.18 -38.95
CA ARG A 25 20.33 -4.64 -40.29
C ARG A 25 18.99 -4.10 -40.74
N GLU A 26 17.98 -4.13 -39.88
CA GLU A 26 16.67 -3.55 -40.17
C GLU A 26 16.77 -2.05 -40.49
N THR A 27 17.61 -1.32 -39.75
CA THR A 27 17.83 0.13 -39.95
C THR A 27 18.50 0.42 -41.29
N LEU A 28 19.32 -0.49 -41.80
CA LEU A 28 20.05 -0.35 -43.07
C LEU A 28 19.40 -1.13 -44.22
N GLU A 29 18.21 -1.72 -44.01
CA GLU A 29 17.49 -2.54 -44.99
C GLU A 29 18.33 -3.70 -45.58
N LEU A 30 19.16 -4.33 -44.74
CA LEU A 30 20.04 -5.45 -45.12
C LEU A 30 19.38 -6.81 -44.88
N GLU A 31 19.75 -7.80 -45.70
CA GLU A 31 19.29 -9.18 -45.55
C GLU A 31 19.66 -9.78 -44.17
N PRO A 32 18.83 -10.69 -43.60
CA PRO A 32 18.93 -11.15 -42.22
C PRO A 32 20.27 -11.79 -41.81
N ASP A 33 21.02 -12.34 -42.77
CA ASP A 33 22.22 -13.15 -42.54
C ASP A 33 23.54 -12.40 -42.78
N ALA A 34 23.49 -11.10 -43.11
CA ALA A 34 24.68 -10.28 -43.28
C ALA A 34 25.33 -9.97 -41.91
N GLY A 35 26.23 -10.85 -41.44
CA GLY A 35 27.01 -10.64 -40.22
C GLY A 35 28.20 -9.67 -40.42
N PRO A 36 28.90 -9.30 -39.34
CA PRO A 36 30.11 -8.47 -39.39
C PRO A 36 31.30 -9.12 -40.12
N GLY A 37 31.16 -10.38 -40.56
CA GLY A 37 32.11 -11.09 -41.43
C GLY A 37 31.64 -11.22 -42.88
N SER A 38 30.72 -10.37 -43.33
CA SER A 38 30.26 -10.34 -44.73
C SER A 38 31.29 -9.68 -45.65
N ASP A 39 31.33 -10.09 -46.92
CA ASP A 39 32.18 -9.51 -47.99
C ASP A 39 31.71 -8.11 -48.43
N LEU A 40 31.17 -7.32 -47.49
CA LEU A 40 30.70 -5.96 -47.75
C LEU A 40 31.89 -5.01 -47.98
N PRO A 41 31.72 -3.97 -48.83
CA PRO A 41 32.68 -2.88 -48.92
C PRO A 41 32.91 -2.20 -47.55
N ASP A 42 34.13 -1.72 -47.30
CA ASP A 42 34.52 -1.05 -46.04
C ASP A 42 33.55 0.08 -45.61
N ALA A 43 33.01 0.82 -46.59
CA ALA A 43 32.06 1.89 -46.32
C ALA A 43 30.75 1.39 -45.72
N ASP A 44 30.25 0.24 -46.20
CA ASP A 44 29.01 -0.39 -45.76
C ASP A 44 29.22 -1.11 -44.43
N LEU A 45 30.36 -1.79 -44.24
CA LEU A 45 30.76 -2.35 -42.95
C LEU A 45 30.80 -1.25 -41.88
N ARG A 46 31.40 -0.10 -42.17
CA ARG A 46 31.43 1.03 -41.24
C ARG A 46 30.02 1.49 -40.85
N GLN A 47 29.10 1.62 -41.80
CA GLN A 47 27.72 2.01 -41.50
C GLN A 47 27.02 0.96 -40.63
N LEU A 48 27.22 -0.33 -40.93
CA LEU A 48 26.68 -1.44 -40.15
C LEU A 48 27.17 -1.42 -38.69
N TRP A 49 28.46 -1.17 -38.46
CA TRP A 49 29.00 -1.03 -37.10
C TRP A 49 28.47 0.20 -36.36
N LEU A 50 28.30 1.33 -37.04
CA LEU A 50 27.70 2.55 -36.43
C LEU A 50 26.22 2.34 -36.07
N ALA A 51 25.48 1.65 -36.92
CA ALA A 51 24.09 1.27 -36.65
C ALA A 51 24.01 0.31 -35.44
N ALA A 52 24.90 -0.68 -35.35
CA ALA A 52 24.97 -1.58 -34.20
C ALA A 52 25.34 -0.86 -32.90
N LEU A 53 26.29 0.09 -32.94
CA LEU A 53 26.60 0.94 -31.78
C LEU A 53 25.36 1.75 -31.33
N THR A 54 24.63 2.32 -32.29
CA THR A 54 23.41 3.08 -32.01
C THR A 54 22.35 2.20 -31.35
N ALA A 55 22.15 0.98 -31.85
CA ALA A 55 21.25 -0.01 -31.27
C ALA A 55 21.68 -0.41 -29.84
N LEU A 56 22.97 -0.64 -29.60
CA LEU A 56 23.49 -0.95 -28.26
C LEU A 56 23.26 0.18 -27.26
N LEU A 57 23.43 1.44 -27.68
CA LEU A 57 23.12 2.59 -26.82
C LEU A 57 21.63 2.65 -26.48
N ALA A 58 20.75 2.43 -27.46
CA ALA A 58 19.30 2.37 -27.23
C ALA A 58 18.90 1.22 -26.29
N ILE A 59 19.50 0.03 -26.46
CA ILE A 59 19.29 -1.12 -25.57
C ILE A 59 19.73 -0.80 -24.15
N ARG A 60 20.91 -0.16 -23.98
CA ARG A 60 21.38 0.27 -22.66
C ARG A 60 20.38 1.20 -21.99
N ASP A 61 19.93 2.23 -22.70
CA ASP A 61 19.01 3.23 -22.14
C ASP A 61 17.66 2.59 -21.77
N GLY A 62 17.15 1.66 -22.60
CA GLY A 62 15.96 0.87 -22.28
C GLY A 62 16.15 -0.07 -21.07
N ALA A 63 17.32 -0.73 -20.97
CA ALA A 63 17.66 -1.57 -19.82
C ALA A 63 17.76 -0.75 -18.52
N GLU A 64 18.24 0.49 -18.58
CA GLU A 64 18.26 1.39 -17.43
C GLU A 64 16.85 1.76 -16.95
N GLN A 65 15.93 2.03 -17.87
CA GLN A 65 14.52 2.27 -17.54
C GLN A 65 13.86 1.04 -16.90
N LEU A 66 14.09 -0.15 -17.47
CA LEU A 66 13.60 -1.41 -16.91
C LEU A 66 14.18 -1.68 -15.51
N ALA A 67 15.47 -1.39 -15.30
CA ALA A 67 16.10 -1.51 -13.99
C ALA A 67 15.48 -0.56 -12.95
N ALA A 68 15.14 0.68 -13.36
CA ALA A 68 14.42 1.61 -12.49
C ALA A 68 13.01 1.11 -12.14
N SER A 69 12.27 0.57 -13.10
CA SER A 69 10.95 -0.05 -12.88
C SER A 69 11.03 -1.26 -11.95
N ALA A 70 12.04 -2.12 -12.13
CA ALA A 70 12.29 -3.27 -11.26
C ALA A 70 12.64 -2.83 -9.83
N ALA A 71 13.48 -1.80 -9.66
CA ALA A 71 13.82 -1.24 -8.36
C ALA A 71 12.59 -0.65 -7.64
N LEU A 72 11.74 0.09 -8.38
CA LEU A 72 10.46 0.58 -7.85
C LEU A 72 9.54 -0.57 -7.43
N SER A 73 9.38 -1.58 -8.28
CA SER A 73 8.54 -2.75 -8.02
C SER A 73 9.03 -3.54 -6.80
N ALA A 74 10.34 -3.63 -6.61
CA ALA A 74 10.95 -4.24 -5.43
C ALA A 74 10.68 -3.40 -4.16
N ALA A 75 10.84 -2.08 -4.24
CA ALA A 75 10.56 -1.16 -3.13
C ALA A 75 9.07 -1.20 -2.71
N GLN A 76 8.14 -1.21 -3.68
CA GLN A 76 6.71 -1.43 -3.45
C GLN A 76 6.40 -2.76 -2.77
N ARG A 77 7.32 -3.73 -2.87
CA ARG A 77 7.27 -5.05 -2.22
C ARG A 77 8.11 -5.12 -0.94
N GLY A 78 8.59 -3.98 -0.44
CA GLY A 78 9.28 -3.88 0.84
C GLY A 78 10.80 -3.95 0.77
N ALA A 79 11.41 -4.04 -0.41
CA ALA A 79 12.86 -4.03 -0.54
C ALA A 79 13.41 -2.62 -0.21
N ASP A 80 14.34 -2.55 0.72
CA ASP A 80 15.03 -1.33 1.08
C ASP A 80 16.27 -1.08 0.20
N TYR A 81 16.92 0.07 0.37
CA TYR A 81 18.13 0.39 -0.40
C TYR A 81 19.29 -0.60 -0.24
N PRO A 82 19.56 -1.16 0.95
CA PRO A 82 20.47 -2.30 1.09
C PRO A 82 20.14 -3.48 0.18
N ALA A 83 18.90 -3.97 0.17
CA ALA A 83 18.49 -5.11 -0.65
C ALA A 83 18.58 -4.80 -2.15
N ILE A 84 18.07 -3.63 -2.57
CA ILE A 84 18.12 -3.17 -3.97
C ILE A 84 19.57 -2.97 -4.42
N GLY A 85 20.43 -2.37 -3.58
CA GLY A 85 21.84 -2.19 -3.87
C GLY A 85 22.55 -3.53 -4.04
N ALA A 86 22.32 -4.48 -3.13
CA ALA A 86 22.90 -5.82 -3.23
C ALA A 86 22.50 -6.55 -4.52
N ALA A 87 21.22 -6.46 -4.92
CA ALA A 87 20.73 -7.05 -6.18
C ALA A 87 21.37 -6.38 -7.42
N ALA A 88 21.59 -5.08 -7.37
CA ALA A 88 22.20 -4.31 -8.46
C ALA A 88 23.75 -4.28 -8.41
N GLY A 89 24.38 -5.01 -7.49
CA GLY A 89 25.84 -5.04 -7.33
C GLY A 89 26.46 -3.70 -6.90
N MET A 90 25.73 -2.88 -6.15
CA MET A 90 26.17 -1.56 -5.69
C MET A 90 25.90 -1.33 -4.20
N THR A 91 26.51 -0.30 -3.62
CA THR A 91 26.26 0.05 -2.21
C THR A 91 24.86 0.63 -2.02
N ARG A 92 24.37 0.64 -0.76
CA ARG A 92 23.15 1.34 -0.35
C ARG A 92 23.08 2.78 -0.88
N GLN A 93 24.19 3.52 -0.74
CA GLN A 93 24.25 4.92 -1.17
C GLN A 93 24.25 5.05 -2.70
N GLY A 94 24.88 4.10 -3.41
CA GLY A 94 24.80 4.00 -4.86
C GLY A 94 23.37 3.80 -5.34
N ALA A 95 22.64 2.86 -4.73
CA ALA A 95 21.23 2.60 -5.03
C ALA A 95 20.34 3.81 -4.74
N ARG A 96 20.55 4.50 -3.61
CA ARG A 96 19.81 5.71 -3.25
C ARG A 96 20.04 6.85 -4.24
N ARG A 97 21.28 7.06 -4.66
CA ARG A 97 21.61 8.10 -5.65
C ARG A 97 21.03 7.77 -7.02
N LYS A 98 21.05 6.49 -7.43
CA LYS A 98 20.55 6.04 -8.73
C LYS A 98 19.02 6.05 -8.80
N TRP A 99 18.34 5.66 -7.72
CA TRP A 99 16.88 5.59 -7.63
C TRP A 99 16.38 6.31 -6.37
N PRO A 100 16.31 7.65 -6.38
CA PRO A 100 15.81 8.41 -5.23
C PRO A 100 14.33 8.14 -4.96
N GLY A 101 13.88 8.32 -3.71
CA GLY A 101 12.47 8.24 -3.32
C GLY A 101 11.93 6.85 -2.97
N LEU A 102 12.72 5.78 -3.10
CA LEU A 102 12.24 4.41 -2.85
C LEU A 102 12.06 4.06 -1.37
N ALA A 103 12.78 4.72 -0.45
CA ALA A 103 12.74 4.41 0.99
C ALA A 103 11.32 4.48 1.59
N GLY A 104 10.54 5.50 1.22
CA GLY A 104 9.19 5.68 1.78
C GLY A 104 8.20 4.57 1.42
N LEU A 105 8.42 3.87 0.29
CA LEU A 105 7.57 2.77 -0.16
C LEU A 105 7.80 1.51 0.67
N ALA A 106 9.08 1.18 0.93
CA ALA A 106 9.45 0.04 1.76
C ALA A 106 8.98 0.23 3.20
N ASP A 107 9.19 1.42 3.76
CA ASP A 107 8.76 1.77 5.12
C ASP A 107 7.23 1.66 5.27
N GLY A 108 6.47 2.13 4.28
CA GLY A 108 5.01 2.03 4.26
C GLY A 108 4.51 0.59 4.28
N ARG A 109 5.07 -0.28 3.42
CA ARG A 109 4.71 -1.71 3.39
C ARG A 109 5.05 -2.41 4.70
N GLN A 110 6.21 -2.09 5.29
CA GLN A 110 6.63 -2.69 6.56
C GLN A 110 5.71 -2.30 7.72
N ARG A 111 5.26 -1.03 7.78
CA ARG A 111 4.28 -0.60 8.79
C ARG A 111 2.93 -1.30 8.61
N LYS A 112 2.45 -1.47 7.37
CA LYS A 112 1.24 -2.28 7.08
C LYS A 112 1.36 -3.71 7.59
N LEU A 113 2.49 -4.37 7.31
CA LEU A 113 2.76 -5.72 7.81
C LEU A 113 2.76 -5.78 9.34
N MET A 114 3.45 -4.84 9.98
CA MET A 114 3.55 -4.79 11.44
C MET A 114 2.16 -4.59 12.07
N TRP A 115 1.37 -3.66 11.53
CA TRP A 115 0.00 -3.43 11.99
C TRP A 115 -0.85 -4.69 11.82
N TRP A 116 -0.85 -5.31 10.63
CA TRP A 116 -1.62 -6.53 10.35
C TRP A 116 -1.23 -7.69 11.28
N ASN A 117 0.06 -7.91 11.49
CA ASN A 117 0.53 -8.97 12.38
C ASN A 117 0.11 -8.74 13.84
N THR A 118 -0.09 -7.48 14.24
CA THR A 118 -0.47 -7.11 15.61
C THR A 118 -1.99 -7.12 15.80
N ARG A 119 -2.76 -6.64 14.82
CA ARG A 119 -4.19 -6.32 14.95
C ARG A 119 -5.10 -7.09 13.97
N GLY A 120 -4.55 -7.75 12.97
CA GLY A 120 -5.30 -8.36 11.86
C GLY A 120 -6.29 -9.42 12.31
N HIS A 121 -5.97 -10.21 13.33
CA HIS A 121 -6.91 -11.17 13.92
C HIS A 121 -8.14 -10.48 14.51
N GLN A 122 -7.92 -9.50 15.38
CA GLN A 122 -8.98 -8.71 16.00
C GLN A 122 -9.85 -8.00 14.95
N PHE A 123 -9.23 -7.48 13.90
CA PHE A 123 -9.90 -6.86 12.77
C PHE A 123 -10.81 -7.84 12.02
N ALA A 124 -10.30 -9.05 11.70
CA ALA A 124 -11.09 -10.09 11.05
C ALA A 124 -12.26 -10.56 11.92
N GLU A 125 -12.07 -10.73 13.23
CA GLU A 125 -13.14 -11.09 14.15
C GLU A 125 -14.25 -10.03 14.21
N CYS A 126 -13.88 -8.75 14.30
CA CYS A 126 -14.85 -7.66 14.27
C CYS A 126 -15.61 -7.62 12.94
N ALA A 127 -14.91 -7.78 11.81
CA ALA A 127 -15.53 -7.84 10.50
C ALA A 127 -16.55 -8.98 10.40
N ARG A 128 -16.22 -10.19 10.89
CA ARG A 128 -17.17 -11.31 10.95
C ARG A 128 -18.39 -10.99 11.82
N ALA A 129 -18.18 -10.45 13.02
CA ALA A 129 -19.26 -10.10 13.93
C ALA A 129 -20.23 -9.09 13.29
N VAL A 130 -19.70 -8.09 12.57
CA VAL A 130 -20.52 -7.11 11.82
C VAL A 130 -21.28 -7.79 10.69
N LEU A 131 -20.62 -8.66 9.91
CA LEU A 131 -21.26 -9.39 8.80
C LEU A 131 -22.39 -10.31 9.30
N THR A 132 -22.19 -11.00 10.42
CA THR A 132 -23.21 -11.85 11.06
C THR A 132 -24.37 -11.03 11.60
N ALA A 133 -24.10 -9.90 12.26
CA ALA A 133 -25.17 -9.01 12.75
C ALA A 133 -26.02 -8.40 11.61
N ALA A 134 -25.47 -8.35 10.40
CA ALA A 134 -26.17 -7.87 9.22
C ALA A 134 -26.83 -9.00 8.39
N GLU A 135 -26.74 -10.27 8.81
CA GLU A 135 -27.44 -11.38 8.16
C GLU A 135 -28.96 -11.14 8.22
N GLY A 136 -29.55 -10.83 7.06
CA GLY A 136 -30.97 -10.46 6.95
C GLY A 136 -31.23 -9.03 6.47
N GLN A 137 -30.20 -8.19 6.32
CA GLN A 137 -30.30 -6.89 5.64
C GLN A 137 -29.98 -7.07 4.13
N PRO A 138 -30.97 -7.04 3.23
CA PRO A 138 -30.71 -7.22 1.81
C PRO A 138 -30.03 -5.98 1.18
N GLY A 139 -29.06 -6.23 0.30
CA GLY A 139 -28.70 -5.28 -0.77
C GLY A 139 -27.69 -4.17 -0.46
N LEU A 140 -26.88 -4.27 0.60
CA LEU A 140 -25.83 -3.28 0.87
C LEU A 140 -24.50 -3.67 0.20
N PRO A 141 -24.02 -2.94 -0.83
CA PRO A 141 -22.84 -3.35 -1.62
C PRO A 141 -21.57 -3.47 -0.79
N TRP A 142 -21.37 -2.59 0.20
CA TRP A 142 -20.18 -2.58 1.05
C TRP A 142 -20.09 -3.78 2.00
N LEU A 143 -21.22 -4.36 2.46
CA LEU A 143 -21.20 -5.62 3.23
C LEU A 143 -20.81 -6.81 2.36
N ALA A 144 -21.33 -6.85 1.12
CA ALA A 144 -20.98 -7.90 0.17
C ALA A 144 -19.48 -7.84 -0.17
N ASN A 145 -18.97 -6.64 -0.46
CA ASN A 145 -17.54 -6.45 -0.72
C ASN A 145 -16.68 -6.83 0.49
N LEU A 146 -17.02 -6.36 1.70
CA LEU A 146 -16.27 -6.70 2.92
C LEU A 146 -16.20 -8.22 3.12
N ARG A 147 -17.30 -8.96 2.90
CA ARG A 147 -17.34 -10.42 2.98
C ARG A 147 -16.37 -11.07 1.99
N THR A 148 -16.41 -10.63 0.73
CA THR A 148 -15.49 -11.12 -0.31
C THR A 148 -14.04 -10.83 0.04
N ARG A 149 -13.71 -9.59 0.47
CA ARG A 149 -12.35 -9.20 0.83
C ARG A 149 -11.81 -9.95 2.04
N LEU A 150 -12.66 -10.21 3.03
CA LEU A 150 -12.26 -10.99 4.20
C LEU A 150 -11.86 -12.42 3.79
N ALA A 151 -12.66 -13.08 2.94
CA ALA A 151 -12.33 -14.42 2.43
C ALA A 151 -11.03 -14.42 1.62
N GLU A 152 -10.85 -13.43 0.73
CA GLU A 152 -9.61 -13.27 -0.05
C GLU A 152 -8.38 -13.11 0.85
N ILE A 153 -8.48 -12.35 1.95
CA ILE A 153 -7.37 -12.16 2.90
C ILE A 153 -7.00 -13.44 3.66
N GLU A 154 -8.00 -14.22 4.05
CA GLU A 154 -7.82 -15.46 4.81
C GLU A 154 -7.14 -16.54 3.94
N GLU A 155 -7.45 -16.56 2.65
CA GLU A 155 -6.85 -17.47 1.66
C GLU A 155 -5.52 -16.94 1.07
N ALA A 156 -5.26 -15.64 1.16
CA ALA A 156 -4.09 -15.01 0.56
C ALA A 156 -2.78 -15.48 1.21
N SER A 157 -1.75 -15.63 0.36
CA SER A 157 -0.36 -15.75 0.83
C SER A 157 0.06 -14.46 1.57
N PRO A 158 1.08 -14.52 2.47
CA PRO A 158 1.55 -13.33 3.18
C PRO A 158 1.89 -12.13 2.27
N ALA A 159 2.36 -12.39 1.04
CA ALA A 159 2.67 -11.34 0.07
C ALA A 159 1.42 -10.67 -0.51
N GLN A 160 0.35 -11.44 -0.75
CA GLN A 160 -0.91 -10.96 -1.33
C GLN A 160 -1.82 -10.28 -0.28
N ARG A 161 -1.68 -10.65 1.01
CA ARG A 161 -2.51 -10.10 2.10
C ARG A 161 -2.45 -8.58 2.20
N LEU A 162 -1.32 -7.97 1.90
CA LEU A 162 -1.18 -6.51 2.00
C LEU A 162 -1.95 -5.76 0.91
N ASP A 163 -1.97 -6.29 -0.30
CA ASP A 163 -2.69 -5.66 -1.41
C ASP A 163 -4.21 -5.82 -1.17
N ALA A 164 -4.63 -6.98 -0.64
CA ALA A 164 -6.02 -7.22 -0.23
C ALA A 164 -6.43 -6.39 1.01
N LEU A 165 -5.48 -6.08 1.91
CA LEU A 165 -5.73 -5.25 3.10
C LEU A 165 -6.17 -3.83 2.73
N ASP A 166 -5.55 -3.21 1.72
CA ASP A 166 -5.93 -1.86 1.31
C ASP A 166 -7.39 -1.79 0.84
N LEU A 167 -7.84 -2.77 0.05
CA LEU A 167 -9.24 -2.87 -0.38
C LEU A 167 -10.18 -3.17 0.80
N MET A 168 -9.77 -4.06 1.70
CA MET A 168 -10.55 -4.40 2.88
C MET A 168 -10.73 -3.19 3.82
N LEU A 169 -9.71 -2.35 3.98
CA LEU A 169 -9.79 -1.11 4.77
C LEU A 169 -10.74 -0.09 4.14
N VAL A 170 -10.83 -0.04 2.80
CA VAL A 170 -11.81 0.81 2.09
C VAL A 170 -13.23 0.34 2.38
N ASP A 171 -13.49 -0.95 2.24
CA ASP A 171 -14.81 -1.52 2.49
C ASP A 171 -15.21 -1.42 3.98
N ALA A 172 -14.27 -1.65 4.91
CA ALA A 172 -14.49 -1.47 6.34
C ALA A 172 -14.74 0.00 6.72
N HIS A 173 -14.10 0.95 6.04
CA HIS A 173 -14.39 2.37 6.21
C HIS A 173 -15.79 2.72 5.69
N ALA A 174 -16.20 2.17 4.54
CA ALA A 174 -17.56 2.31 4.04
C ALA A 174 -18.60 1.76 5.02
N VAL A 175 -18.33 0.62 5.66
CA VAL A 175 -19.16 0.07 6.75
C VAL A 175 -19.28 1.08 7.90
N ALA A 176 -18.15 1.63 8.35
CA ALA A 176 -18.11 2.59 9.44
C ALA A 176 -18.94 3.84 9.14
N LEU A 177 -18.93 4.33 7.89
CA LEU A 177 -19.68 5.51 7.46
C LEU A 177 -21.18 5.25 7.25
N ASN A 178 -21.56 4.06 6.78
CA ASN A 178 -22.91 3.81 6.27
C ASN A 178 -23.74 2.86 7.14
N ALA A 179 -23.15 2.07 8.04
CA ALA A 179 -23.94 1.13 8.82
C ALA A 179 -24.86 1.88 9.79
N SER A 180 -26.14 1.54 9.80
CA SER A 180 -27.06 2.01 10.85
C SER A 180 -26.64 1.47 12.22
N THR A 181 -27.02 2.16 13.29
CA THR A 181 -26.80 1.64 14.65
C THR A 181 -27.66 0.39 14.85
N PRO A 182 -27.07 -0.78 15.10
CA PRO A 182 -27.84 -2.00 15.30
C PRO A 182 -28.53 -1.96 16.66
N ALA A 183 -29.69 -2.63 16.78
CA ALA A 183 -30.43 -2.73 18.03
C ALA A 183 -29.68 -3.56 19.09
N ALA A 184 -28.88 -4.54 18.66
CA ALA A 184 -28.08 -5.38 19.55
C ALA A 184 -26.80 -4.64 20.01
N PRO A 185 -26.57 -4.49 21.34
CA PRO A 185 -25.40 -3.77 21.86
C PRO A 185 -24.06 -4.37 21.41
N THR A 186 -23.98 -5.69 21.32
CA THR A 186 -22.76 -6.41 20.88
C THR A 186 -22.40 -6.12 19.43
N ALA A 187 -23.40 -5.99 18.55
CA ALA A 187 -23.21 -5.60 17.17
C ALA A 187 -22.75 -4.15 17.06
N ALA A 188 -23.31 -3.24 17.87
CA ALA A 188 -22.91 -1.83 17.87
C ALA A 188 -21.44 -1.68 18.32
N LEU A 189 -21.04 -2.40 19.36
CA LEU A 189 -19.66 -2.46 19.83
C LEU A 189 -18.72 -3.00 18.75
N SER A 190 -19.11 -4.06 18.04
CA SER A 190 -18.30 -4.65 16.95
C SER A 190 -18.11 -3.68 15.77
N ILE A 191 -19.15 -2.92 15.40
CA ILE A 191 -19.04 -1.88 14.36
C ILE A 191 -18.12 -0.75 14.83
N GLY A 192 -18.28 -0.28 16.08
CA GLY A 192 -17.44 0.76 16.65
C GLY A 192 -15.97 0.36 16.72
N LEU A 193 -15.68 -0.88 17.13
CA LEU A 193 -14.32 -1.42 17.18
C LEU A 193 -13.72 -1.62 15.78
N LEU A 194 -14.51 -2.11 14.82
CA LEU A 194 -14.09 -2.22 13.42
C LEU A 194 -13.72 -0.84 12.85
N ALA A 195 -14.52 0.19 13.15
CA ALA A 195 -14.25 1.56 12.75
C ALA A 195 -12.94 2.09 13.38
N ALA A 196 -12.75 1.88 14.69
CA ALA A 196 -11.54 2.27 15.40
C ALA A 196 -10.28 1.56 14.86
N LEU A 197 -10.36 0.25 14.58
CA LEU A 197 -9.26 -0.52 13.96
C LEU A 197 -8.96 -0.03 12.55
N THR A 198 -9.98 0.31 11.77
CA THR A 198 -9.80 0.86 10.41
C THR A 198 -9.08 2.21 10.45
N ALA A 199 -9.52 3.12 11.35
CA ALA A 199 -8.88 4.41 11.56
C ALA A 199 -7.43 4.27 12.05
N ASP A 200 -7.18 3.33 12.95
CA ASP A 200 -5.85 2.99 13.45
C ASP A 200 -4.94 2.46 12.34
N ALA A 201 -5.43 1.55 11.50
CA ALA A 201 -4.70 1.04 10.34
C ALA A 201 -4.27 2.17 9.42
N TYR A 202 -5.16 3.10 9.09
CA TYR A 202 -4.80 4.24 8.25
C TYR A 202 -3.75 5.15 8.91
N ALA A 203 -3.85 5.38 10.22
CA ALA A 203 -2.88 6.18 10.96
C ALA A 203 -1.49 5.51 11.07
N ALA A 204 -1.45 4.19 11.26
CA ALA A 204 -0.21 3.41 11.35
C ALA A 204 0.51 3.28 9.99
N THR A 205 -0.25 3.24 8.90
CA THR A 205 0.27 2.86 7.58
C THR A 205 0.62 4.06 6.70
N ASN A 206 -0.12 5.17 6.83
CA ASN A 206 0.17 6.39 6.10
C ASN A 206 1.31 7.18 6.73
N SER A 207 2.34 7.51 5.95
CA SER A 207 3.42 8.42 6.34
C SER A 207 2.90 9.86 6.46
N HIS A 208 2.08 10.18 7.47
CA HIS A 208 1.72 11.52 7.98
C HIS A 208 1.35 12.69 7.02
N SER A 209 1.32 12.54 5.69
CA SER A 209 1.43 13.69 4.79
C SER A 209 0.23 13.97 3.87
N ALA A 210 -0.68 13.01 3.63
CA ALA A 210 -1.73 13.20 2.63
C ALA A 210 -3.13 13.49 3.21
N LEU A 211 -3.40 13.10 4.47
CA LEU A 211 -4.73 13.27 5.09
C LEU A 211 -4.83 14.45 6.06
N ILE A 212 -3.73 15.12 6.37
CA ILE A 212 -3.75 16.23 7.32
C ILE A 212 -3.24 17.48 6.61
N ASN A 213 -4.13 18.14 5.88
CA ASN A 213 -4.01 19.58 5.72
C ASN A 213 -4.22 20.16 7.13
N ARG A 214 -3.11 20.32 7.87
CA ARG A 214 -2.97 20.68 9.29
C ARG A 214 -3.35 22.12 9.57
N ASP A 215 -4.29 22.70 8.83
CA ASP A 215 -4.90 23.93 9.30
C ASP A 215 -5.62 23.57 10.59
N ALA A 216 -5.05 24.04 11.69
CA ALA A 216 -5.23 23.58 13.06
C ALA A 216 -6.71 23.55 13.45
N LYS A 217 -7.37 22.43 13.20
CA LYS A 217 -8.73 22.20 13.71
C LYS A 217 -8.57 21.99 15.21
N ALA A 218 -9.11 22.90 16.01
CA ALA A 218 -9.38 22.63 17.41
C ALA A 218 -10.39 21.48 17.52
N CYS A 219 -10.53 20.90 18.71
CA CYS A 219 -11.67 20.05 19.01
C CYS A 219 -12.97 20.78 18.60
N GLY A 220 -13.84 20.13 17.83
CA GLY A 220 -15.08 20.72 17.30
C GLY A 220 -16.15 20.98 18.36
N THR A 221 -15.85 20.72 19.62
CA THR A 221 -16.69 21.07 20.77
C THR A 221 -16.46 22.55 21.10
N HIS A 222 -17.55 23.30 21.30
CA HIS A 222 -17.50 24.71 21.67
C HIS A 222 -16.58 24.92 22.89
N ASP A 223 -15.74 25.96 22.85
CA ASP A 223 -14.75 26.33 23.88
C ASP A 223 -13.65 25.30 24.19
N CYS A 224 -13.48 24.25 23.40
CA CYS A 224 -12.39 23.30 23.60
C CYS A 224 -11.15 23.65 22.76
N SER A 225 -10.09 24.12 23.43
CA SER A 225 -8.80 24.43 22.79
C SER A 225 -7.86 23.23 22.64
N SER A 226 -8.26 22.05 23.14
CA SER A 226 -7.44 20.84 23.09
C SER A 226 -7.24 20.36 21.65
N GLU A 227 -6.03 19.87 21.37
CA GLU A 227 -5.70 19.26 20.08
C GLU A 227 -6.56 18.00 19.85
N PRO A 228 -7.22 17.87 18.70
CA PRO A 228 -7.97 16.67 18.39
C PRO A 228 -7.03 15.50 18.09
N ILE A 229 -7.47 14.29 18.38
CA ILE A 229 -6.68 13.06 18.14
C ILE A 229 -7.40 12.08 17.20
N VAL A 230 -8.70 12.29 17.00
CA VAL A 230 -9.58 11.50 16.13
C VAL A 230 -10.63 12.40 15.47
N GLU A 231 -11.28 11.91 14.42
CA GLU A 231 -12.54 12.44 13.93
C GLU A 231 -13.67 11.45 14.20
N LEU A 232 -14.78 12.00 14.70
CA LEU A 232 -15.98 11.24 15.01
C LEU A 232 -17.07 11.48 13.98
N LEU A 233 -17.68 10.40 13.50
CA LEU A 233 -18.93 10.46 12.77
C LEU A 233 -20.10 10.51 13.74
N HIS A 234 -20.97 11.51 13.56
CA HIS A 234 -22.24 11.64 14.27
C HIS A 234 -23.39 11.37 13.28
N PRO A 235 -24.08 10.21 13.34
CA PRO A 235 -25.07 9.84 12.34
C PRO A 235 -26.36 10.69 12.35
N GLY A 236 -26.51 11.63 13.30
CA GLY A 236 -27.67 12.52 13.39
C GLY A 236 -27.57 13.82 12.58
N ILE A 237 -26.39 14.18 12.05
CA ILE A 237 -26.14 15.45 11.35
C ILE A 237 -25.38 15.15 10.05
N ASP A 238 -26.08 15.03 8.91
CA ASP A 238 -25.52 14.99 7.54
C ASP A 238 -24.23 14.18 7.31
N HIS A 239 -24.01 13.10 8.08
CA HIS A 239 -22.74 12.36 8.12
C HIS A 239 -21.49 13.24 8.34
N GLN A 240 -21.64 14.37 9.05
CA GLN A 240 -20.54 15.27 9.33
C GLN A 240 -19.55 14.63 10.31
N THR A 241 -18.27 14.71 9.96
CA THR A 241 -17.20 14.34 10.89
C THR A 241 -16.80 15.54 11.74
N VAL A 242 -16.59 15.29 13.04
CA VAL A 242 -16.20 16.32 14.01
C VAL A 242 -14.85 15.93 14.61
N PRO A 243 -13.81 16.77 14.51
CA PRO A 243 -12.53 16.52 15.17
C PRO A 243 -12.73 16.56 16.69
N ALA A 244 -12.19 15.59 17.41
CA ALA A 244 -12.38 15.47 18.86
C ALA A 244 -11.05 15.21 19.58
N CYS A 245 -10.84 15.93 20.69
CA CYS A 245 -9.78 15.59 21.65
C CYS A 245 -10.16 14.29 22.40
N ARG A 246 -9.20 13.71 23.13
CA ARG A 246 -9.41 12.44 23.86
C ARG A 246 -10.67 12.44 24.71
N HIS A 247 -10.82 13.45 25.56
CA HIS A 247 -11.94 13.54 26.52
C HIS A 247 -13.31 13.56 25.82
N HIS A 248 -13.49 14.46 24.84
CA HIS A 248 -14.75 14.55 24.11
C HIS A 248 -15.02 13.33 23.23
N ALA A 249 -13.96 12.69 22.73
CA ALA A 249 -14.10 11.48 21.96
C ALA A 249 -14.62 10.32 22.83
N VAL A 250 -14.06 10.13 24.02
CA VAL A 250 -14.51 9.13 25.00
C VAL A 250 -15.96 9.35 25.40
N GLU A 251 -16.34 10.60 25.70
CA GLU A 251 -17.72 10.94 26.07
C GLU A 251 -18.70 10.63 24.93
N ALA A 252 -18.39 11.07 23.71
CA ALA A 252 -19.24 10.86 22.56
C ALA A 252 -19.43 9.37 22.24
N LEU A 253 -18.38 8.56 22.36
CA LEU A 253 -18.43 7.11 22.06
C LEU A 253 -19.26 6.30 23.04
N ARG A 254 -19.67 6.85 24.18
CA ARG A 254 -20.69 6.22 25.04
C ARG A 254 -22.03 6.05 24.34
N GLN A 255 -22.29 6.85 23.31
CA GLN A 255 -23.44 6.67 22.43
C GLN A 255 -23.07 5.67 21.32
N PRO A 256 -23.77 4.52 21.20
CA PRO A 256 -23.42 3.46 20.24
C PRO A 256 -23.46 3.88 18.77
N ALA A 257 -24.08 5.02 18.48
CA ALA A 257 -24.21 5.56 17.14
C ALA A 257 -22.92 6.28 16.68
N ASN A 258 -22.13 6.81 17.61
CA ASN A 258 -20.91 7.55 17.30
C ASN A 258 -19.75 6.61 16.98
N ARG A 259 -18.90 6.99 16.03
CA ARG A 259 -17.79 6.14 15.55
C ARG A 259 -16.55 6.94 15.26
N ILE A 260 -15.38 6.36 15.54
CA ILE A 260 -14.10 6.92 15.10
C ILE A 260 -13.90 6.54 13.63
N VAL A 261 -13.83 7.54 12.75
CA VAL A 261 -13.62 7.34 11.30
C VAL A 261 -12.25 7.76 10.84
N THR A 262 -11.51 8.52 11.65
CA THR A 262 -10.12 8.91 11.39
C THR A 262 -9.37 9.03 12.71
N ALA A 263 -8.08 8.65 12.69
CA ALA A 263 -7.15 8.85 13.78
C ALA A 263 -5.94 9.64 13.27
N TYR A 264 -5.45 10.60 14.05
CA TYR A 264 -4.30 11.41 13.66
C TYR A 264 -2.96 10.82 14.11
N ARG A 265 -3.01 9.81 14.99
CA ARG A 265 -1.85 9.08 15.50
C ARG A 265 -2.16 7.58 15.60
N PRO A 266 -1.16 6.71 15.40
CA PRO A 266 -1.30 5.29 15.72
C PRO A 266 -1.74 5.09 17.18
N ASP A 267 -2.49 4.04 17.43
CA ASP A 267 -3.10 3.60 18.69
C ASP A 267 -4.11 4.58 19.33
N ALA A 268 -4.24 5.81 18.82
CA ALA A 268 -5.13 6.81 19.40
C ALA A 268 -6.60 6.38 19.35
N ALA A 269 -7.06 5.87 18.20
CA ALA A 269 -8.44 5.40 18.06
C ALA A 269 -8.75 4.24 19.00
N LEU A 270 -7.84 3.26 19.09
CA LEU A 270 -8.04 2.07 19.91
C LEU A 270 -7.96 2.38 21.40
N SER A 271 -7.06 3.27 21.80
CA SER A 271 -6.98 3.76 23.18
C SER A 271 -8.25 4.50 23.60
N VAL A 272 -8.77 5.39 22.75
CA VAL A 272 -10.02 6.13 23.01
C VAL A 272 -11.22 5.18 23.05
N PHE A 273 -11.30 4.24 22.12
CA PHE A 273 -12.38 3.26 22.07
C PHE A 273 -12.38 2.35 23.31
N ALA A 274 -11.20 1.86 23.70
CA ALA A 274 -11.04 1.06 24.91
C ALA A 274 -11.41 1.84 26.17
N GLU A 275 -11.05 3.12 26.27
CA GLU A 275 -11.41 3.99 27.40
C GLU A 275 -12.94 4.22 27.49
N ALA A 276 -13.63 4.35 26.35
CA ALA A 276 -15.08 4.54 26.31
C ALA A 276 -15.89 3.28 26.72
N HIS A 277 -15.32 2.09 26.55
CA HIS A 277 -16.05 0.81 26.71
C HIS A 277 -15.41 -0.18 27.70
N GLY A 278 -14.21 0.12 28.22
CA GLY A 278 -13.34 -0.80 28.97
C GLY A 278 -13.73 -1.07 30.42
N ASP A 279 -14.58 -0.23 31.02
CA ASP A 279 -15.00 -0.38 32.42
C ASP A 279 -16.20 -1.33 32.64
N GLN A 280 -16.75 -1.96 31.59
CA GLN A 280 -17.92 -2.84 31.74
C GLN A 280 -17.56 -4.28 32.14
N SER A 281 -16.28 -4.61 32.33
CA SER A 281 -15.80 -5.96 32.63
C SER A 281 -15.70 -6.29 34.12
N GLU A 282 -15.82 -5.29 35.01
CA GLU A 282 -15.62 -5.47 36.47
C GLU A 282 -16.92 -5.36 37.30
N GLN A 283 -18.09 -5.32 36.67
CA GLN A 283 -19.40 -5.17 37.36
C GLN A 283 -20.41 -6.31 37.15
N THR A 284 -19.96 -7.50 36.71
CA THR A 284 -20.79 -8.72 36.69
C THR A 284 -20.27 -9.76 37.65
#